data_AF-A0A350BWG7-F1
#
_entry.id   AF-A0A350BWG7-F1
#
_cell.length_a   1.000
_cell.length_b   1.000
_cell.length_c   1.000
_cell.angle_alpha   90.00
_cell.angle_beta   90.00
_cell.angle_gamma   90.00
#
_symmetry.space_group_name_H-M   'P 1'
#
loop_
_entity.id
_entity.type
_entity.pdbx_description
1 polymer ?
#
loop_
_entity_poly.entity_id
_entity_poly.type
_entity_poly.pdbx_seq_one_letter_code
_entity_poly.pdbx_strand_id
1 'polypeptide(L)'
;MDNIKKYLSEGIPTFFHSYETDSPFDKCTFCTESLSTFNKYGIEKVFKQNKMLNSKEIVYEYAICWGCATSMGGEISEDSR
;
A
#
# COMPACT_ATOMS: atom_id res chain seq x y z
N MET A 1 -7.11 -19.73 -3.23
CA MET A 1 -8.23 -18.76 -3.15
C MET A 1 -8.84 -18.67 -1.75
N ASP A 2 -8.54 -19.62 -0.84
CA ASP A 2 -9.11 -19.63 0.52
C ASP A 2 -8.68 -18.46 1.41
N ASN A 3 -7.51 -17.87 1.13
CA ASN A 3 -6.98 -16.76 1.94
C ASN A 3 -7.67 -15.42 1.70
N ILE A 4 -8.25 -15.16 0.52
CA ILE A 4 -8.84 -13.84 0.21
C ILE A 4 -10.16 -13.63 0.97
N LYS A 5 -10.96 -14.69 1.13
CA LYS A 5 -12.26 -14.60 1.82
C LYS A 5 -12.11 -14.35 3.33
N LYS A 6 -11.04 -14.83 3.95
CA LYS A 6 -10.73 -14.60 5.37
C LYS A 6 -10.55 -13.11 5.69
N TYR A 7 -9.90 -12.36 4.80
CA TYR A 7 -9.61 -10.94 5.02
C TYR A 7 -10.80 -10.01 4.73
N LEU A 8 -11.89 -10.53 4.16
CA LEU A 8 -13.14 -9.77 4.03
C LEU A 8 -13.88 -9.66 5.38
N SER A 9 -13.69 -10.61 6.30
CA SER A 9 -14.36 -10.61 7.62
C SER A 9 -13.48 -10.08 8.76
N GLU A 10 -12.16 -10.23 8.68
CA GLU A 10 -11.23 -9.89 9.77
C GLU A 10 -10.55 -8.51 9.59
N GLY A 11 -10.87 -7.78 8.51
CA GLY A 11 -10.24 -6.51 8.17
C GLY A 11 -8.94 -6.67 7.39
N ILE A 12 -8.20 -5.56 7.26
CA ILE A 12 -6.94 -5.52 6.50
C ILE A 12 -5.93 -6.43 7.22
N PRO A 13 -5.23 -7.34 6.51
CA PRO A 13 -4.21 -8.18 7.15
C PRO A 13 -3.15 -7.32 7.83
N THR A 14 -2.74 -7.70 9.03
CA THR A 14 -1.72 -6.96 9.82
C THR A 14 -0.41 -6.76 9.06
N PHE A 15 -0.07 -7.65 8.13
CA PHE A 15 1.07 -7.49 7.22
C PHE A 15 1.02 -6.18 6.40
N PHE A 16 -0.16 -5.64 6.15
CA PHE A 16 -0.39 -4.39 5.42
C PHE A 16 -0.62 -3.18 6.33
N HIS A 17 -0.54 -3.32 7.65
CA HIS A 17 -0.54 -2.16 8.56
C HIS A 17 0.71 -1.31 8.32
N SER A 18 0.64 -0.01 8.62
CA SER A 18 1.83 0.83 8.62
C SER A 18 2.84 0.30 9.63
N TYR A 19 4.09 0.25 9.23
CA TYR A 19 5.20 -0.13 10.09
C TYR A 19 5.41 0.87 11.23
N GLU A 20 5.17 2.16 10.99
CA GLU A 20 5.39 3.21 12.00
C GLU A 20 4.36 3.15 13.13
N THR A 21 3.10 2.87 12.81
CA THR A 21 1.98 2.94 13.77
C THR A 21 1.42 1.57 14.18
N ASP A 22 1.90 0.49 13.56
CA ASP A 22 1.38 -0.88 13.70
C ASP A 22 -0.15 -0.98 13.46
N SER A 23 -0.71 -0.02 12.73
CA SER A 23 -2.15 0.15 12.51
C SER A 23 -2.47 0.26 11.01
N PRO A 24 -3.73 -0.01 10.58
CA PRO A 24 -4.14 0.23 9.21
C PRO A 24 -3.86 1.68 8.78
N PHE A 25 -3.54 1.87 7.50
CA PHE A 25 -3.47 3.22 6.93
C PHE A 25 -4.85 3.89 6.98
N ASP A 26 -4.88 5.14 7.42
CA ASP A 26 -6.10 5.94 7.55
C ASP A 26 -6.29 6.93 6.39
N LYS A 27 -5.19 7.34 5.75
CA LYS A 27 -5.12 8.38 4.72
C LYS A 27 -4.29 7.96 3.52
N CYS A 28 -4.63 8.51 2.35
CA CYS A 28 -3.79 8.44 1.17
C CYS A 28 -2.48 9.20 1.43
N THR A 29 -1.34 8.54 1.21
CA THR A 29 -0.01 9.13 1.39
C THR A 29 0.21 10.36 0.48
N PHE A 30 -0.50 10.45 -0.65
CA PHE A 30 -0.30 11.48 -1.66
C PHE A 30 -1.25 12.68 -1.53
N CYS A 31 -2.55 12.45 -1.33
CA CYS A 31 -3.54 13.54 -1.21
C CYS A 31 -4.00 13.81 0.22
N THR A 32 -3.59 12.99 1.20
CA THR A 32 -3.96 13.09 2.63
C THR A 32 -5.44 12.91 2.97
N GLU A 33 -6.31 12.70 1.97
CA GLU A 33 -7.71 12.35 2.18
C GLU A 33 -7.85 10.98 2.84
N SER A 34 -8.91 10.81 3.65
CA SER A 34 -9.14 9.55 4.36
C SER A 34 -9.41 8.41 3.39
N LEU A 35 -8.76 7.25 3.61
CA LEU A 35 -8.97 6.06 2.79
C LEU A 35 -10.38 5.49 2.89
N SER A 36 -11.09 5.81 3.98
CA SER A 36 -12.49 5.41 4.19
C SER A 36 -13.47 6.03 3.19
N THR A 37 -13.10 7.13 2.52
CA THR A 37 -13.95 7.79 1.52
C THR A 37 -13.82 7.17 0.13
N PHE A 38 -12.80 6.35 -0.11
CA PHE A 38 -12.55 5.74 -1.41
C PHE A 38 -13.07 4.31 -1.49
N ASN A 39 -13.74 3.98 -2.60
CA ASN A 39 -14.18 2.61 -2.89
C ASN A 39 -13.02 1.63 -3.12
N LYS A 40 -11.83 2.14 -3.48
CA LYS A 40 -10.63 1.34 -3.74
C LYS A 40 -9.37 2.17 -3.47
N TYR A 41 -8.41 1.54 -2.81
CA TYR A 41 -7.05 2.04 -2.64
C TYR A 41 -6.07 0.87 -2.67
N GLY A 42 -4.79 1.18 -2.88
CA GLY A 42 -3.69 0.21 -2.85
C GLY A 42 -2.79 0.45 -1.64
N ILE A 43 -2.19 -0.61 -1.12
CA ILE A 43 -1.07 -0.54 -0.17
C ILE A 43 0.12 -1.20 -0.85
N GLU A 44 1.24 -0.48 -0.93
CA GLU A 44 2.50 -1.00 -1.41
C GLU A 44 3.54 -0.98 -0.29
N LYS A 45 4.26 -2.08 -0.14
CA LYS A 45 5.37 -2.23 0.80
C LYS A 45 6.55 -2.81 0.06
N VAL A 46 7.67 -2.08 0.04
CA VAL A 46 8.88 -2.50 -0.64
C VAL A 46 9.93 -2.91 0.39
N PHE A 47 10.42 -4.13 0.24
CA PHE A 47 11.38 -4.72 1.17
C PHE A 47 12.73 -4.93 0.50
N LYS A 48 13.80 -4.54 1.19
CA LYS A 48 15.15 -5.00 0.88
C LYS A 48 15.39 -6.31 1.63
N GLN A 49 15.70 -7.36 0.89
CA GLN A 49 15.98 -8.68 1.46
C GLN A 49 17.47 -8.99 1.38
N ASN A 50 18.09 -9.29 2.52
CA ASN A 50 19.44 -9.83 2.57
C ASN A 50 19.39 -11.32 2.94
N LYS A 51 19.56 -12.17 1.94
CA LYS A 51 19.51 -13.63 2.13
C LYS A 51 20.69 -14.17 2.96
N MET A 52 21.86 -13.55 2.85
CA MET A 52 23.06 -13.97 3.59
C MET A 52 22.92 -13.71 5.09
N LEU A 53 22.32 -12.58 5.45
CA LEU A 53 22.09 -12.17 6.84
C LEU A 53 20.71 -12.59 7.38
N ASN A 54 19.91 -13.27 6.56
CA ASN A 54 18.51 -13.63 6.86
C ASN A 54 17.69 -12.44 7.41
N SER A 55 17.88 -11.25 6.83
CA SER A 55 17.22 -10.02 7.27
C SER A 55 16.33 -9.43 6.18
N LYS A 56 15.30 -8.70 6.60
CA LYS A 56 14.41 -7.92 5.74
C LYS A 56 14.21 -6.54 6.34
N GLU A 57 14.26 -5.52 5.50
CA GLU A 57 14.07 -4.12 5.89
C GLU A 57 13.01 -3.51 4.99
N ILE A 58 12.12 -2.71 5.55
CA ILE A 58 11.18 -1.91 4.76
C ILE A 58 11.94 -0.70 4.23
N VAL A 59 11.98 -0.56 2.90
CA VAL A 59 12.61 0.58 2.23
C VAL A 59 11.65 1.75 2.19
N TYR A 60 10.40 1.47 1.81
CA TYR A 60 9.29 2.40 1.88
C TYR A 60 7.97 1.64 1.85
N GLU A 61 6.93 2.32 2.31
CA GLU A 61 5.55 1.87 2.25
C GLU A 61 4.64 3.06 2.03
N TYR A 62 3.51 2.84 1.37
CA TYR A 62 2.50 3.87 1.19
C TYR A 62 1.11 3.26 0.96
N ALA A 63 0.08 4.07 1.22
CA ALA A 63 -1.28 3.78 0.79
C ALA A 63 -1.73 4.84 -0.21
N ILE A 64 -2.30 4.42 -1.34
CA ILE A 64 -2.64 5.31 -2.46
C ILE A 64 -4.09 5.13 -2.88
N CYS A 65 -4.85 6.23 -2.95
CA CYS A 65 -6.19 6.18 -3.52
C CYS A 65 -6.11 5.95 -5.03
N TRP A 66 -7.17 5.41 -5.63
CA TRP A 66 -7.14 5.11 -7.05
C TRP A 66 -6.93 6.35 -7.93
N GLY A 67 -7.43 7.53 -7.52
CA GLY A 67 -7.21 8.79 -8.23
C GLY A 67 -5.72 9.14 -8.34
N CYS A 68 -5.01 9.19 -7.21
CA CYS A 68 -3.56 9.43 -7.19
C CYS A 68 -2.78 8.37 -7.97
N ALA A 69 -3.17 7.09 -7.87
CA ALA A 69 -2.52 6.01 -8.61
C ALA A 69 -2.65 6.19 -10.13
N THR A 70 -3.82 6.60 -10.60
CA THR A 70 -4.03 6.87 -12.03
C THR A 70 -3.32 8.12 -12.52
N SER A 71 -3.24 9.19 -11.70
CA SER A 71 -2.48 10.39 -12.04
C SER A 71 -1.00 10.07 -12.21
N MET A 72 -0.41 9.35 -11.24
CA MET A 72 1.00 8.96 -11.27
C MET A 72 1.32 7.98 -12.42
N GLY A 73 0.42 7.03 -12.71
CA GLY A 73 0.57 6.14 -13.86
C GLY A 73 0.39 6.85 -15.22
N GLY A 74 -0.46 7.87 -15.27
CA GLY A 74 -0.68 8.72 -16.44
C GLY A 74 0.56 9.55 -16.77
N GLU A 75 1.16 10.18 -15.76
CA GLU A 75 2.41 10.97 -15.91
C GLU A 75 3.57 10.13 -16.48
N ILE A 76 3.74 8.88 -16.01
CA ILE A 76 4.76 7.96 -16.55
C ILE A 76 4.48 7.59 -18.03
N SER A 77 3.21 7.54 -18.43
CA SER A 77 2.80 7.20 -19.79
C SER A 77 2.95 8.35 -20.80
N GLU A 78 2.86 9.60 -20.34
CA GLU A 78 3.07 10.79 -21.18
C GLU A 78 4.57 11.09 -21.38
N ASP A 79 5.41 10.89 -20.36
CA ASP A 79 6.88 11.03 -20.47
C ASP A 79 7.54 9.95 -21.35
N SER A 80 6.80 8.90 -21.71
CA SER A 80 7.26 7.82 -22.59
C SER A 80 6.88 8.02 -24.08
N ARG A 81 6.31 9.18 -24.44
CA ARG A 81 5.98 9.57 -25.83
C ARG A 81 6.91 10.64 -26.36
#